data_AF-K7L4Z2-F1
#
_entry.id   AF-K7L4Z2-F1
#
_cell.length_a   1.000
_cell.length_b   1.000
_cell.length_c   1.000
_cell.angle_alpha   90.00
_cell.angle_beta   90.00
_cell.angle_gamma   90.00
#
_symmetry.space_group_name_H-M   'P 1'
#
loop_
_entity.id
_entity.type
_entity.pdbx_description
1 polymer ?
#
loop_
_entity_poly.entity_id
_entity_poly.type
_entity_poly.pdbx_seq_one_letter_code
_entity_poly.pdbx_strand_id
1 'polypeptide(L)'
;MACLVSRSGRELQRYNNMGGRQVVGCIPYRYKQDIEGKMSNELEVLVVSSQKGQGLMFPKGGWELDESVEEAAYRESLEEAGVMGMIERELGQWNFISKRYGIYYEGHMFPMFVKEQLDIWPEKNLRRRIWVCLGPTLTLCTY
;
A
#
# COMPACT_ATOMS: atom_id res chain seq x y z
N MET A 1 -5.38 12.09 -20.39
CA MET A 1 -5.70 10.71 -20.04
C MET A 1 -4.42 10.06 -19.56
N ALA A 2 -4.20 9.94 -18.25
CA ALA A 2 -3.11 9.14 -17.73
C ALA A 2 -3.44 7.67 -18.02
N CYS A 3 -2.55 6.95 -18.70
CA CYS A 3 -2.69 5.52 -18.89
C CYS A 3 -2.68 4.86 -17.50
N LEU A 4 -3.83 4.31 -17.07
CA LEU A 4 -3.98 3.55 -15.82
C LEU A 4 -3.36 2.16 -15.95
N VAL A 5 -2.10 2.09 -16.39
CA VAL A 5 -1.37 0.83 -16.55
C VAL A 5 -0.43 0.70 -15.36
N SER A 6 -0.53 -0.43 -14.65
CA SER A 6 0.36 -0.74 -13.54
C SER A 6 1.77 -0.94 -14.07
N ARG A 7 2.76 -0.34 -13.40
CA ARG A 7 4.17 -0.50 -13.72
C ARG A 7 4.54 -1.97 -13.63
N SER A 8 5.07 -2.50 -14.73
CA SER A 8 5.45 -3.91 -14.88
C SER A 8 6.92 -3.99 -15.27
N GLY A 9 7.66 -4.91 -14.66
CA GLY A 9 9.10 -5.07 -14.92
C GLY A 9 9.89 -5.23 -13.62
N ARG A 10 11.19 -5.48 -13.76
CA ARG A 10 12.13 -5.53 -12.63
C ARG A 10 13.48 -4.87 -12.93
N GLU A 11 13.67 -4.28 -14.11
CA GLU A 11 14.94 -3.71 -14.52
C GLU A 11 15.43 -2.55 -13.64
N LEU A 12 14.51 -1.77 -13.07
CA LEU A 12 14.82 -0.60 -12.26
C LEU A 12 14.64 -0.88 -10.76
N GLN A 13 14.42 -2.13 -10.35
CA GLN A 13 14.15 -2.44 -8.95
C GLN A 13 15.38 -2.26 -8.09
N ARG A 14 15.15 -1.69 -6.91
CA ARG A 14 16.20 -1.51 -5.93
C ARG A 14 16.39 -2.78 -5.09
N TYR A 15 17.65 -3.12 -4.87
CA TYR A 15 18.07 -4.24 -4.04
C TYR A 15 19.06 -3.75 -2.98
N ASN A 16 18.99 -4.29 -1.77
CA ASN A 16 19.98 -4.04 -0.73
C ASN A 16 21.26 -4.86 -0.99
N ASN A 17 22.30 -4.63 -0.18
CA ASN A 17 23.62 -5.29 -0.32
C ASN A 17 23.56 -6.82 -0.17
N MET A 18 22.47 -7.36 0.37
CA MET A 18 22.23 -8.80 0.51
C MET A 18 21.37 -9.38 -0.63
N GLY A 19 21.08 -8.58 -1.67
CA GLY A 19 20.23 -8.96 -2.81
C GLY A 19 18.73 -8.97 -2.51
N GLY A 20 18.32 -8.48 -1.33
CA GLY A 20 16.92 -8.34 -0.94
C GLY A 20 16.25 -7.17 -1.65
N ARG A 21 15.05 -7.38 -2.21
CA ARG A 21 14.29 -6.31 -2.87
C ARG A 21 13.84 -5.29 -1.83
N GLN A 22 13.96 -4.02 -2.17
CA GLN A 22 13.36 -2.94 -1.40
C GLN A 22 11.94 -2.69 -1.88
N VAL A 23 11.01 -2.69 -0.95
CA VAL A 23 9.60 -2.47 -1.20
C VAL A 23 9.10 -1.27 -0.42
N VAL A 24 8.06 -0.66 -0.93
CA VAL A 24 7.47 0.53 -0.33
C VAL A 24 5.96 0.42 -0.42
N GLY A 25 5.28 0.91 0.61
CA GLY A 25 3.83 0.87 0.68
C GLY A 25 3.26 1.97 1.55
N CYS A 26 1.94 2.04 1.52
CA CYS A 26 1.19 2.95 2.37
C CYS A 26 0.22 2.22 3.28
N ILE A 27 -0.12 2.85 4.40
CA ILE A 27 -1.30 2.56 5.20
C ILE A 27 -2.31 3.66 4.86
N PRO A 28 -3.19 3.48 3.86
CA PRO A 28 -4.16 4.50 3.51
C PRO A 28 -5.22 4.53 4.60
N TYR A 29 -5.52 5.71 5.12
CA TYR A 29 -6.49 5.88 6.18
C TYR A 29 -7.44 7.04 5.91
N ARG A 30 -8.61 6.98 6.54
CA ARG A 30 -9.58 8.06 6.60
C ARG A 30 -10.33 8.05 7.93
N TYR A 31 -10.88 9.19 8.30
CA TYR A 31 -11.82 9.27 9.41
C TYR A 31 -13.23 9.04 8.89
N LYS A 32 -13.99 8.20 9.58
CA LYS A 32 -15.37 7.91 9.23
C LYS A 32 -16.22 9.16 9.47
N GLN A 33 -17.00 9.53 8.47
CA GLN A 33 -18.05 10.54 8.63
C GLN A 33 -19.26 9.88 9.27
N ASP A 34 -19.86 10.53 10.26
CA ASP A 34 -21.14 10.11 10.78
C ASP A 34 -22.28 10.43 9.80
N ILE A 35 -23.49 9.98 10.14
CA ILE A 35 -24.71 10.15 9.32
C ILE A 35 -25.08 11.64 9.17
N GLU A 36 -24.60 12.49 10.08
CA GLU A 36 -24.81 13.94 10.09
C GLU A 36 -23.68 14.71 9.38
N GLY A 37 -22.71 14.00 8.78
CA GLY A 37 -21.56 14.58 8.10
C GLY A 37 -20.48 15.13 9.04
N LYS A 38 -20.58 14.88 10.34
CA LYS A 38 -19.55 15.22 11.32
C LYS A 38 -18.44 14.19 11.28
N MET A 39 -17.20 14.67 11.33
CA MET A 39 -16.03 13.80 11.42
C MET A 39 -16.04 13.09 12.77
N SER A 40 -16.17 11.76 12.76
CA SER A 40 -15.99 10.95 13.95
C SER A 40 -14.50 10.67 14.16
N ASN A 41 -14.11 10.35 15.40
CA ASN A 41 -12.74 9.89 15.70
C ASN A 41 -12.53 8.40 15.34
N GLU A 42 -13.47 7.76 14.64
CA GLU A 42 -13.31 6.39 14.17
C GLU A 42 -12.41 6.36 12.93
N LEU A 43 -11.25 5.74 13.07
CA LEU A 43 -10.24 5.62 12.02
C LEU A 43 -10.48 4.35 11.21
N GLU A 44 -10.57 4.49 9.89
CA GLU A 44 -10.60 3.37 8.95
C GLU A 44 -9.31 3.31 8.17
N VAL A 45 -8.81 2.09 7.94
CA VAL A 45 -7.67 1.83 7.06
C VAL A 45 -8.10 1.02 5.85
N LEU A 46 -7.42 1.22 4.73
CA LEU A 46 -7.67 0.49 3.50
C LEU A 46 -6.66 -0.65 3.35
N VAL A 47 -7.19 -1.84 3.11
CA VAL A 47 -6.42 -3.03 2.74
C VAL A 47 -6.86 -3.56 1.39
N VAL A 48 -5.98 -4.28 0.71
CA VAL A 48 -6.24 -4.95 -0.57
C VAL A 48 -6.04 -6.45 -0.44
N SER A 49 -6.77 -7.22 -1.25
CA SER A 49 -6.57 -8.66 -1.32
C SER A 49 -5.23 -9.02 -1.96
N SER A 50 -4.55 -10.03 -1.43
CA SER A 50 -3.36 -10.59 -2.06
C SER A 50 -3.70 -11.22 -3.42
N GLN A 51 -2.86 -11.00 -4.44
CA GLN A 51 -3.00 -11.63 -5.76
C GLN A 51 -2.70 -13.14 -5.74
N LYS A 52 -1.88 -13.62 -4.79
CA LYS A 52 -1.28 -14.96 -4.80
C LYS A 52 -1.67 -15.84 -3.62
N GLY A 53 -2.57 -15.40 -2.76
CA GLY A 53 -2.97 -16.14 -1.56
C GLY A 53 -4.24 -15.60 -0.92
N GLN A 54 -4.65 -16.23 0.18
CA GLN A 54 -5.75 -15.76 1.00
C GLN A 54 -5.19 -14.81 2.06
N GLY A 55 -5.52 -13.53 1.98
CA GLY A 55 -5.07 -12.53 2.95
C GLY A 55 -5.37 -11.11 2.51
N LEU A 56 -5.45 -10.23 3.49
CA LEU A 56 -5.53 -8.79 3.32
C LEU A 56 -4.18 -8.18 3.67
N MET A 57 -3.76 -7.20 2.88
CA MET A 57 -2.48 -6.54 3.01
C MET A 57 -2.62 -5.07 2.68
N PHE A 58 -1.67 -4.28 3.16
CA PHE A 58 -1.54 -2.89 2.73
C PHE A 58 -0.99 -2.82 1.30
N PRO A 59 -1.39 -1.79 0.51
CA PRO A 59 -0.85 -1.58 -0.81
C PRO A 59 0.66 -1.32 -0.72
N LYS A 60 1.43 -2.10 -1.47
CA LYS A 60 2.90 -2.03 -1.49
C LYS A 60 3.48 -2.74 -2.70
N GLY A 61 4.58 -2.22 -3.22
CA GLY A 61 5.33 -2.87 -4.28
C GLY A 61 6.77 -2.41 -4.34
N GLY A 62 7.36 -2.43 -5.53
CA GLY A 62 8.80 -2.22 -5.68
C GLY A 62 9.17 -0.77 -5.54
N TRP A 63 10.27 -0.48 -4.85
CA TRP A 63 10.92 0.82 -4.97
C TRP A 63 11.88 0.78 -6.16
N GLU A 64 11.59 1.58 -7.18
CA GLU A 64 12.39 1.66 -8.40
C GLU A 64 13.50 2.75 -8.27
N LEU A 65 14.51 2.71 -9.13
CA LEU A 65 15.69 3.59 -9.08
C LEU A 65 15.41 5.02 -9.58
N ASP A 66 14.34 5.22 -10.34
CA ASP A 66 13.97 6.47 -11.00
C ASP A 66 12.89 7.28 -10.25
N GLU A 67 12.60 6.92 -9.00
CA GLU A 67 11.58 7.55 -8.16
C GLU A 67 12.05 7.73 -6.70
N SER A 68 11.54 8.77 -6.04
CA SER A 68 11.65 8.93 -4.58
C SER A 68 10.86 7.83 -3.85
N VAL A 69 11.14 7.63 -2.56
CA VAL A 69 10.41 6.65 -1.76
C VAL A 69 8.93 7.04 -1.63
N GLU A 70 8.63 8.34 -1.50
CA GLU A 70 7.27 8.86 -1.43
C GLU A 70 6.54 8.75 -2.78
N GLU A 71 7.22 9.04 -3.89
CA GLU A 71 6.68 8.86 -5.25
C GLU A 71 6.31 7.40 -5.50
N ALA A 72 7.19 6.47 -5.09
CA ALA A 72 6.94 5.04 -5.17
C ALA A 72 5.74 4.62 -4.29
N ALA A 73 5.67 5.10 -3.05
CA ALA A 73 4.56 4.82 -2.14
C ALA A 73 3.21 5.33 -2.70
N TYR A 74 3.22 6.51 -3.33
CA TYR A 74 2.06 7.09 -4.00
C TYR A 74 1.62 6.24 -5.19
N ARG A 75 2.57 5.87 -6.07
CA ARG A 75 2.32 5.03 -7.25
C ARG A 75 1.72 3.69 -6.85
N GLU A 76 2.30 2.99 -5.88
CA GLU A 76 1.82 1.68 -5.42
C GLU A 76 0.41 1.77 -4.81
N SER A 77 0.10 2.85 -4.08
CA SER A 77 -1.25 3.09 -3.54
C SER A 77 -2.29 3.32 -4.63
N LEU A 78 -1.91 4.05 -5.68
CA LEU A 78 -2.75 4.28 -6.85
C LEU A 78 -2.96 2.97 -7.65
N GLU A 79 -1.89 2.24 -7.92
CA GLU A 79 -1.89 1.03 -8.75
C GLU A 79 -2.67 -0.11 -8.10
N GLU A 80 -2.41 -0.39 -6.82
CA GLU A 80 -2.96 -1.55 -6.13
C GLU A 80 -4.33 -1.29 -5.50
N ALA A 81 -4.57 -0.06 -5.00
CA ALA A 81 -5.77 0.29 -4.23
C ALA A 81 -6.64 1.39 -4.87
N GLY A 82 -6.13 2.13 -5.85
CA GLY A 82 -6.86 3.20 -6.51
C GLY A 82 -7.16 4.37 -5.59
N VAL A 83 -6.24 4.71 -4.68
CA VAL A 83 -6.39 5.84 -3.76
C VAL A 83 -5.27 6.85 -3.92
N MET A 84 -5.61 8.11 -3.69
CA MET A 84 -4.69 9.24 -3.73
C MET A 84 -4.90 10.08 -2.48
N GLY A 85 -3.83 10.68 -1.98
CA GLY A 85 -3.87 11.39 -0.72
C GLY A 85 -2.57 12.08 -0.37
N MET A 86 -2.52 12.55 0.87
CA MET A 86 -1.32 13.15 1.44
C MET A 86 -0.49 12.07 2.12
N ILE A 87 0.72 11.85 1.63
CA ILE A 87 1.70 10.97 2.28
C ILE A 87 2.31 11.72 3.45
N GLU A 88 2.31 11.08 4.60
CA GLU A 88 2.89 11.61 5.84
C GLU A 88 4.29 11.02 6.07
N ARG A 89 4.90 11.36 7.21
CA ARG A 89 6.24 10.88 7.54
C ARG A 89 6.29 9.35 7.61
N GLU A 90 7.37 8.76 7.12
CA GLU A 90 7.65 7.33 7.22
C GLU A 90 7.43 6.82 8.66
N LEU A 91 6.67 5.73 8.80
CA LEU A 91 6.44 5.08 10.09
C LEU A 91 7.64 4.26 10.55
N GLY A 92 8.42 3.76 9.58
CA GLY A 92 9.63 3.00 9.81
C GLY A 92 9.92 2.00 8.70
N GLN A 93 10.98 1.24 8.95
CA GLN A 93 11.45 0.16 8.08
C GLN A 93 11.10 -1.19 8.73
N TRP A 94 10.58 -2.12 7.93
CA TRP A 94 10.30 -3.48 8.34
C TRP A 94 11.02 -4.48 7.46
N ASN A 95 11.76 -5.37 8.09
CA ASN A 95 12.44 -6.47 7.41
C ASN A 95 11.56 -7.72 7.42
N PHE A 96 11.39 -8.36 6.26
CA PHE A 96 10.65 -9.63 6.16
C PHE A 96 11.37 -10.61 5.24
N ILE A 97 11.24 -11.90 5.52
CA ILE A 97 11.93 -12.95 4.76
C ILE A 97 11.09 -13.29 3.52
N SER A 98 11.71 -13.21 2.34
CA SER A 98 11.11 -13.70 1.12
C SER A 98 10.93 -15.21 1.18
N LYS A 99 9.68 -15.70 1.21
CA LYS A 99 9.36 -17.14 1.19
C LYS A 99 9.97 -17.88 0.01
N ARG A 100 10.28 -17.18 -1.10
CA ARG A 100 10.85 -17.76 -2.32
C ARG A 100 12.37 -17.92 -2.28
N TYR A 101 13.07 -16.94 -1.72
CA TYR A 101 14.54 -16.84 -1.83
C TYR A 101 15.26 -16.96 -0.48
N GLY A 102 14.52 -16.94 0.64
CA GLY A 102 15.12 -16.97 1.99
C GLY A 102 15.91 -15.72 2.35
N ILE A 103 15.84 -14.65 1.55
CA ILE A 103 16.56 -13.39 1.78
C ILE A 103 15.65 -12.33 2.41
N TYR A 104 16.25 -11.44 3.20
CA TYR A 104 15.53 -10.34 3.85
C TYR A 104 15.22 -9.23 2.86
N TYR A 105 13.93 -8.94 2.69
CA TYR A 105 13.43 -7.77 1.99
C TYR A 105 13.24 -6.65 2.99
N GLU A 106 13.44 -5.42 2.53
CA GLU A 106 13.29 -4.21 3.32
C GLU A 106 12.03 -3.49 2.84
N GLY A 107 11.14 -3.17 3.78
CA GLY A 107 9.87 -2.51 3.50
C GLY A 107 9.76 -1.17 4.19
N HIS A 108 9.45 -0.11 3.43
CA HIS A 108 9.16 1.22 3.95
C HIS A 108 7.64 1.46 3.95
N MET A 109 7.06 1.85 5.09
CA MET A 109 5.62 2.13 5.16
C MET A 109 5.34 3.56 5.56
N PHE A 110 4.42 4.18 4.82
CA PHE A 110 4.00 5.56 5.03
C PHE A 110 2.50 5.63 5.35
N PRO A 111 2.05 6.48 6.28
CA PRO A 111 0.64 6.79 6.38
C PRO A 111 0.22 7.60 5.15
N MET A 112 -0.96 7.31 4.61
CA MET A 112 -1.55 8.13 3.57
C MET A 112 -2.94 8.57 4.00
N PHE A 113 -3.13 9.88 4.20
CA PHE A 113 -4.45 10.43 4.41
C PHE A 113 -5.19 10.52 3.08
N VAL A 114 -6.16 9.63 2.88
CA VAL A 114 -6.86 9.49 1.59
C VAL A 114 -7.75 10.71 1.34
N LYS A 115 -7.55 11.35 0.19
CA LYS A 115 -8.34 12.48 -0.30
C LYS A 115 -9.28 12.07 -1.43
N GLU A 116 -8.87 11.10 -2.23
CA GLU A 116 -9.62 10.64 -3.39
C GLU A 116 -9.52 9.12 -3.51
N GLN A 117 -10.63 8.50 -3.89
CA GLN A 117 -10.73 7.08 -4.19
C GLN A 117 -11.30 6.91 -5.60
N LEU A 118 -10.52 6.34 -6.50
CA LEU A 118 -10.88 6.17 -7.90
C LEU A 118 -11.82 4.98 -8.09
N ASP A 119 -12.79 5.12 -9.01
CA ASP A 119 -13.65 4.02 -9.40
C ASP A 119 -12.96 3.02 -10.32
N ILE A 120 -12.00 3.47 -11.13
CA ILE A 120 -11.21 2.65 -12.04
C ILE A 120 -9.74 2.91 -11.73
N TRP A 121 -8.97 1.85 -11.51
CA TRP A 121 -7.55 1.91 -11.19
C TRP A 121 -6.83 0.70 -11.79
N PRO A 122 -5.49 0.74 -11.90
CA PRO A 122 -4.72 -0.24 -12.68
C PRO A 122 -4.96 -1.70 -12.29
N GLU A 123 -4.97 -2.03 -10.99
CA GLU A 123 -5.16 -3.40 -10.52
C GLU A 123 -6.59 -3.75 -10.09
N LYS A 124 -7.61 -2.98 -10.53
CA LYS A 124 -9.01 -3.18 -10.13
C LYS A 124 -9.52 -4.61 -10.32
N ASN A 125 -9.10 -5.26 -11.41
CA ASN A 125 -9.53 -6.62 -11.73
C ASN A 125 -8.67 -7.71 -11.05
N LEU A 126 -7.57 -7.31 -10.40
CA LEU A 126 -6.63 -8.21 -9.73
C LEU A 126 -6.79 -8.16 -8.21
N ARG A 127 -7.27 -7.03 -7.66
CA ARG A 127 -7.43 -6.83 -6.21
C ARG A 127 -8.80 -6.30 -5.84
N ARG A 128 -9.25 -6.72 -4.66
CA ARG A 128 -10.38 -6.13 -3.95
C ARG A 128 -9.86 -5.24 -2.85
N ARG A 129 -10.32 -3.99 -2.81
CA ARG A 129 -10.03 -3.04 -1.73
C ARG A 129 -11.14 -3.07 -0.68
N ILE A 130 -10.78 -2.99 0.59
CA ILE A 130 -11.71 -3.07 1.73
C ILE A 130 -11.29 -2.03 2.77
N TRP A 131 -12.23 -1.20 3.20
CA TRP A 131 -12.06 -0.33 4.37
C TRP A 131 -12.34 -1.12 5.63
N VAL A 132 -11.44 -1.02 6.60
CA VAL A 132 -11.49 -1.73 7.87
C VAL A 132 -11.42 -0.71 9.00
N CYS A 133 -12.41 -0.73 9.88
CA CYS A 133 -12.39 0.10 11.08
C CYS A 133 -11.33 -0.42 12.06
N LEU A 134 -10.48 0.48 12.57
CA LEU A 134 -9.52 0.16 13.61
C LEU A 134 -10.22 0.07 14.96
N GLY A 135 -10.96 -1.01 15.17
CA GLY A 135 -11.54 -1.36 16.47
C GLY A 135 -10.52 -2.03 17.41
N PRO A 136 -10.93 -2.39 18.64
CA PRO A 136 -10.04 -2.99 19.66
C PRO A 136 -9.41 -4.33 19.25
N THR A 137 -9.92 -5.00 18.22
CA THR A 137 -9.55 -6.37 17.87
C THR A 137 -9.20 -6.45 16.38
N LEU A 138 -8.02 -5.95 15.98
CA LEU A 138 -7.54 -6.08 14.62
C LEU A 138 -6.71 -7.35 14.46
N THR A 139 -7.33 -8.38 13.88
CA THR A 139 -6.66 -9.61 13.44
C THR A 139 -6.89 -9.78 11.93
N LEU A 140 -6.47 -8.82 11.10
CA LEU A 140 -6.80 -8.83 9.67
C LEU A 140 -5.61 -9.00 8.71
N CYS A 141 -4.39 -8.68 9.14
CA CYS A 141 -3.22 -8.74 8.26
C CYS A 141 -2.37 -9.98 8.53
N THR A 142 -2.34 -10.91 7.57
CA THR A 142 -1.42 -12.06 7.58
C THR A 142 -0.15 -11.71 6.80
N TYR A 143 1.00 -11.93 7.42
CA TYR A 143 2.34 -11.60 6.92
C TYR A 143 2.87 -12.56 5.83
#